data_AF-A0A117PMP0-F1
#
_entry.id   AF-A0A117PMP0-F1
#
_cell.length_a   1.000
_cell.length_b   1.000
_cell.length_c   1.000
_cell.angle_alpha   90.00
_cell.angle_beta   90.00
_cell.angle_gamma   90.00
#
_symmetry.space_group_name_H-M   'P 1'
#
loop_
_entity.id
_entity.type
_entity.pdbx_description
1 polymer ?
#
loop_
_entity_poly.entity_id
_entity_poly.type
_entity_poly.pdbx_seq_one_letter_code
_entity_poly.pdbx_strand_id
1 'polypeptide(L)'
;MTAEGSPRTGSAAQEPVGELVQRASQQLSQLVREEMRLAQAEMTQKGKRFGKGGGLFGGAGLIGVLTLQALVATAIAALALVLDVWAAALIVTGVLAAVTALMSVLGKRQISKASPPAPEQTMDSVKADMAEIREKAQR
;
A
#
# COMPACT_ATOMS: atom_id res chain seq x y z
N MET A 1 69.40 -43.78 -34.64
CA MET A 1 69.38 -43.06 -33.36
C MET A 1 69.12 -41.58 -33.63
N THR A 2 67.87 -41.14 -33.61
CA THR A 2 67.46 -39.76 -33.30
C THR A 2 66.03 -39.84 -32.77
N ALA A 3 65.81 -39.24 -31.61
CA ALA A 3 64.68 -39.47 -30.73
C ALA A 3 63.41 -38.75 -31.20
N GLU A 4 62.28 -39.44 -31.16
CA GLU A 4 60.95 -38.83 -31.20
C GLU A 4 60.65 -38.16 -29.86
N GLY A 5 60.43 -36.84 -29.89
CA GLY A 5 60.16 -36.02 -28.72
C GLY A 5 58.80 -35.33 -28.79
N SER A 6 57.83 -35.96 -28.13
CA SER A 6 56.66 -35.40 -27.46
C SER A 6 55.51 -34.78 -28.29
N PRO A 7 54.32 -35.42 -28.28
CA PRO A 7 53.09 -34.73 -28.62
C PRO A 7 52.76 -33.72 -27.51
N ARG A 8 52.72 -32.43 -27.85
CA ARG A 8 52.11 -31.41 -26.98
C ARG A 8 50.59 -31.53 -27.08
N THR A 9 50.01 -32.45 -26.32
CA THR A 9 48.59 -32.39 -25.96
C THR A 9 48.41 -31.28 -24.92
N GLY A 10 48.35 -30.04 -25.40
CA GLY A 10 47.84 -28.92 -24.61
C GLY A 10 46.40 -29.22 -24.24
N SER A 11 46.16 -29.35 -22.94
CA SER A 11 44.88 -29.62 -22.30
C SER A 11 43.76 -28.70 -22.81
N ALA A 12 43.03 -29.17 -23.82
CA ALA A 12 41.64 -28.82 -24.00
C ALA A 12 40.83 -29.88 -23.23
N ALA A 13 39.84 -29.43 -22.45
CA ALA A 13 38.87 -30.25 -21.70
C ALA A 13 39.28 -30.72 -20.30
N GLN A 14 39.20 -29.79 -19.34
CA GLN A 14 38.42 -29.94 -18.10
C GLN A 14 38.58 -28.63 -17.33
N GLU A 15 37.67 -27.66 -17.54
CA GLU A 15 37.48 -26.65 -16.49
C GLU A 15 37.14 -27.43 -15.21
N PRO A 16 37.90 -27.27 -14.12
CA PRO A 16 37.63 -28.01 -12.90
C PRO A 16 36.21 -27.66 -12.45
N VAL A 17 35.43 -28.67 -12.04
CA VAL A 17 34.02 -28.51 -11.61
C VAL A 17 33.85 -27.37 -10.59
N GLY A 18 34.90 -27.10 -9.78
CA GLY A 18 34.95 -25.95 -8.88
C GLY A 18 34.84 -24.58 -9.56
N GLU A 19 35.41 -24.40 -10.76
CA GLU A 19 35.35 -23.14 -11.51
C GLU A 19 33.94 -22.89 -12.08
N LEU A 20 33.25 -23.95 -12.52
CA LEU A 20 31.84 -23.88 -12.96
C LEU A 20 30.89 -23.54 -11.81
N VAL A 21 31.09 -24.16 -10.63
CA VAL A 21 30.31 -23.86 -9.42
C VAL A 21 30.57 -22.42 -8.97
N GLN A 22 31.81 -21.96 -9.03
CA GLN A 22 32.16 -20.58 -8.69
C GLN A 22 31.51 -19.59 -9.65
N ARG A 23 31.56 -19.83 -10.97
CA ARG A 23 30.90 -19.00 -11.98
C ARG A 23 29.38 -19.00 -11.81
N ALA A 24 28.75 -20.15 -11.57
CA ALA A 24 27.31 -20.25 -11.35
C ALA A 24 26.87 -19.50 -10.07
N SER A 25 27.62 -19.64 -8.97
CA SER A 25 27.38 -18.89 -7.73
C SER A 25 27.51 -17.37 -7.95
N GLN A 26 28.48 -16.96 -8.77
CA GLN A 26 28.71 -15.56 -9.09
C GLN A 26 27.61 -14.99 -10.00
N GLN A 27 27.11 -15.78 -10.96
CA GLN A 27 25.96 -15.42 -11.80
C GLN A 27 24.67 -15.33 -10.99
N LEU A 28 24.40 -16.28 -10.09
CA LEU A 28 23.25 -16.23 -9.20
C LEU A 28 23.31 -15.00 -8.28
N SER A 29 24.49 -14.70 -7.74
CA SER A 29 24.71 -13.49 -6.92
C SER A 29 24.48 -12.20 -7.71
N GLN A 30 24.87 -12.17 -8.99
CA GLN A 30 24.60 -11.05 -9.89
C GLN A 30 23.09 -10.92 -10.17
N LEU A 31 22.41 -12.01 -10.50
CA LEU A 31 20.98 -12.03 -10.79
C LEU A 31 20.16 -11.54 -9.60
N VAL A 32 20.45 -12.03 -8.38
CA VAL A 32 19.77 -11.55 -7.16
C VAL A 32 19.97 -10.06 -6.97
N ARG A 33 21.19 -9.56 -7.22
CA ARG A 33 21.49 -8.12 -7.09
C ARG A 33 20.78 -7.28 -8.16
N GLU A 34 20.59 -7.82 -9.36
CA GLU A 34 19.81 -7.18 -10.43
C GLU A 34 18.32 -7.13 -10.09
N GLU A 35 17.74 -8.25 -9.64
CA GLU A 35 16.34 -8.30 -9.17
C GLU A 35 16.09 -7.33 -8.02
N MET A 36 17.04 -7.21 -7.07
CA MET A 36 16.96 -6.21 -6.01
C MET A 36 16.99 -4.78 -6.56
N ARG A 37 17.83 -4.47 -7.55
CA ARG A 37 17.84 -3.15 -8.20
C ARG A 37 16.55 -2.88 -8.96
N LEU A 38 15.99 -3.90 -9.63
CA LEU A 38 14.74 -3.79 -10.36
C LEU A 38 13.57 -3.53 -9.39
N ALA A 39 13.46 -4.33 -8.33
CA ALA A 39 12.47 -4.15 -7.28
C ALA A 39 12.58 -2.76 -6.62
N GLN A 40 13.81 -2.29 -6.36
CA GLN A 40 14.04 -0.94 -5.83
C GLN A 40 13.59 0.15 -6.81
N ALA A 41 13.86 0.00 -8.10
CA ALA A 41 13.42 0.93 -9.13
C ALA A 41 11.87 0.96 -9.24
N GLU A 42 11.23 -0.21 -9.26
CA GLU A 42 9.78 -0.33 -9.33
C GLU A 42 9.10 0.25 -8.07
N MET A 43 9.63 -0.03 -6.87
CA MET A 43 9.13 0.55 -5.63
C MET A 43 9.31 2.06 -5.57
N THR A 44 10.42 2.58 -6.10
CA THR A 44 10.64 4.02 -6.21
C THR A 44 9.62 4.65 -7.17
N GLN A 45 9.34 4.00 -8.30
CA GLN A 45 8.37 4.50 -9.29
C GLN A 45 6.93 4.45 -8.75
N LYS A 46 6.55 3.35 -8.08
CA LYS A 46 5.29 3.24 -7.33
C LYS A 46 5.21 4.32 -6.26
N GLY A 47 6.24 4.46 -5.42
CA GLY A 47 6.34 5.46 -4.36
C GLY A 47 6.19 6.89 -4.86
N LYS A 48 6.81 7.26 -5.99
CA LYS A 48 6.62 8.58 -6.62
C LYS A 48 5.19 8.81 -7.11
N ARG A 49 4.54 7.79 -7.69
CA ARG A 49 3.14 7.87 -8.15
C ARG A 49 2.19 8.03 -6.97
N PHE A 50 2.35 7.21 -5.92
CA PHE A 50 1.56 7.32 -4.68
C PHE A 50 1.86 8.62 -3.93
N GLY A 51 3.10 9.09 -3.90
CA GLY A 51 3.50 10.33 -3.25
C GLY A 51 2.92 11.56 -3.95
N LYS A 52 2.97 11.62 -5.29
CA LYS A 52 2.33 12.70 -6.06
C LYS A 52 0.81 12.67 -5.89
N GLY A 53 0.20 11.48 -5.98
CA GLY A 53 -1.24 11.31 -5.78
C GLY A 53 -1.68 11.70 -4.37
N GLY A 54 -0.97 11.22 -3.35
CA GLY A 54 -1.22 11.54 -1.94
C GLY A 54 -0.98 13.00 -1.61
N GLY A 55 0.07 13.62 -2.18
CA GLY A 55 0.32 15.05 -2.03
C GLY A 55 -0.76 15.92 -2.67
N LEU A 56 -1.21 15.57 -3.88
CA LEU A 56 -2.32 16.26 -4.55
C LEU A 56 -3.65 16.09 -3.80
N PHE A 57 -3.96 14.88 -3.32
CA PHE A 57 -5.15 14.64 -2.51
C PHE A 57 -5.08 15.36 -1.16
N GLY A 58 -3.92 15.38 -0.51
CA GLY A 58 -3.71 16.13 0.73
C GLY A 58 -3.89 17.63 0.52
N GLY A 59 -3.28 18.19 -0.53
CA GLY A 59 -3.46 19.60 -0.90
C GLY A 59 -4.89 19.94 -1.27
N ALA A 60 -5.57 19.09 -2.06
CA ALA A 60 -6.98 19.25 -2.41
C ALA A 60 -7.88 19.17 -1.17
N GLY A 61 -7.57 18.31 -0.21
CA GLY A 61 -8.27 18.23 1.07
C GLY A 61 -8.15 19.53 1.87
N LEU A 62 -6.95 20.07 2.01
CA LEU A 62 -6.72 21.34 2.69
C LEU A 62 -7.46 22.50 2.01
N ILE A 63 -7.28 22.64 0.69
CA ILE A 63 -7.98 23.68 -0.09
C ILE A 63 -9.49 23.50 0.01
N GLY A 64 -9.99 22.26 -0.07
CA GLY A 64 -11.40 21.95 0.08
C GLY A 64 -11.97 22.38 1.43
N VAL A 65 -11.23 22.20 2.53
CA VAL A 65 -11.63 22.71 3.86
C VAL A 65 -11.72 24.24 3.86
N LEU A 66 -10.74 24.93 3.29
CA LEU A 66 -10.75 26.39 3.20
C LEU A 66 -11.91 26.90 2.33
N THR A 67 -12.16 26.25 1.19
CA THR A 67 -13.32 26.56 0.32
C THR A 67 -14.63 26.36 1.06
N LEU A 68 -14.78 25.27 1.83
CA LEU A 68 -15.98 25.02 2.62
C LEU A 68 -16.18 26.10 3.69
N GLN A 69 -15.14 26.49 4.42
CA GLN A 69 -15.21 27.59 5.39
C GLN A 69 -15.63 28.91 4.75
N ALA A 70 -15.06 29.25 3.59
CA ALA A 70 -15.44 30.44 2.84
C ALA A 70 -16.92 30.39 2.38
N LEU A 71 -17.41 29.21 1.97
CA LEU A 71 -18.82 29.02 1.62
C LEU A 71 -19.76 29.20 2.82
N VAL A 72 -19.39 28.66 3.99
CA VAL A 72 -20.17 28.88 5.23
C VAL A 72 -20.23 30.36 5.56
N ALA A 73 -19.09 31.05 5.54
CA ALA A 73 -19.03 32.50 5.78
C ALA A 73 -19.87 33.28 4.76
N THR A 74 -19.82 32.90 3.48
CA THR A 74 -20.61 33.52 2.41
C THR A 74 -22.10 33.32 2.63
N ALA A 75 -22.54 32.12 3.01
CA ALA A 75 -23.94 31.82 3.31
C ALA A 75 -24.46 32.64 4.50
N ILE A 76 -23.66 32.75 5.57
CA ILE A 76 -24.00 33.59 6.72
C ILE A 76 -24.11 35.05 6.30
N ALA A 77 -23.12 35.57 5.57
CA ALA A 77 -23.12 36.96 5.11
C ALA A 77 -24.32 37.28 4.20
N ALA A 78 -24.68 36.36 3.30
CA ALA A 78 -25.83 36.51 2.42
C ALA A 78 -27.16 36.55 3.20
N LEU A 79 -27.33 35.65 4.19
CA LEU A 79 -28.52 35.67 5.05
C LEU A 79 -28.55 36.89 5.98
N ALA A 80 -27.38 37.38 6.40
CA ALA A 80 -27.26 38.58 7.23
C ALA A 80 -27.68 39.87 6.49
N LEU A 81 -27.91 39.83 5.17
CA LEU A 81 -28.51 40.95 4.44
C LEU A 81 -29.98 41.18 4.81
N VAL A 82 -30.66 40.15 5.32
CA VAL A 82 -32.10 40.17 5.64
C VAL A 82 -32.43 39.75 7.08
N LEU A 83 -31.45 39.22 7.82
CA LEU A 83 -31.56 38.77 9.20
C LEU A 83 -30.38 39.30 10.03
N ASP A 84 -30.51 39.28 11.35
CA ASP A 84 -29.36 39.51 12.22
C ASP A 84 -28.29 38.43 12.04
N VAL A 85 -27.02 38.82 12.15
CA VAL A 85 -25.87 37.92 11.95
C VAL A 85 -25.91 36.68 12.85
N TRP A 86 -26.40 36.83 14.09
CA TRP A 86 -26.51 35.71 15.04
C TRP A 86 -27.57 34.68 14.58
N ALA A 87 -28.70 35.16 14.06
CA ALA A 87 -29.78 34.30 13.56
C ALA A 87 -29.35 33.59 12.26
N ALA A 88 -28.70 34.32 11.34
CA ALA A 88 -28.11 33.75 10.13
C ALA A 88 -27.10 32.64 10.45
N ALA A 89 -26.19 32.88 11.40
CA ALA A 89 -25.19 31.90 11.83
C ALA A 89 -25.84 30.64 12.44
N LEU A 90 -26.87 30.78 13.27
CA LEU A 90 -27.60 29.65 13.84
C LEU A 90 -28.31 28.82 12.78
N ILE A 91 -28.96 29.45 11.79
CA ILE A 91 -29.64 28.75 10.70
C ILE A 91 -28.64 27.92 9.90
N VAL A 92 -27.54 28.52 9.45
CA VAL A 92 -26.50 27.81 8.67
C VAL A 92 -25.90 26.66 9.49
N THR A 93 -25.62 26.90 10.77
CA THR A 93 -25.11 25.86 11.68
C THR A 93 -26.09 24.71 11.83
N GLY A 94 -27.38 25.00 12.00
CA GLY A 94 -28.44 23.98 12.12
C GLY A 94 -28.56 23.12 10.87
N VAL A 95 -28.51 23.74 9.68
CA VAL A 95 -28.53 23.02 8.39
C VAL A 95 -27.31 22.11 8.25
N LEU A 96 -26.11 22.61 8.53
CA LEU A 96 -24.89 21.81 8.47
C LEU A 96 -24.87 20.68 9.49
N ALA A 97 -25.41 20.90 10.69
CA ALA A 97 -25.55 19.88 11.71
C ALA A 97 -26.50 18.76 11.26
N ALA A 98 -27.62 19.10 10.62
CA ALA A 98 -28.55 18.11 10.07
C ALA A 98 -27.91 17.26 8.96
N VAL A 99 -27.18 17.91 8.03
CA VAL A 99 -26.42 17.20 6.98
C VAL A 99 -25.37 16.28 7.60
N THR A 100 -24.61 16.78 8.58
CA THR A 100 -23.59 16.00 9.29
C THR A 100 -24.20 14.78 10.01
N ALA A 101 -25.34 14.96 10.68
CA ALA A 101 -26.04 13.87 11.34
C ALA A 101 -26.49 12.80 10.33
N LEU A 102 -27.06 13.22 9.19
CA LEU A 102 -27.49 12.30 8.13
C LEU A 102 -26.30 11.53 7.54
N MET A 103 -25.23 12.23 7.17
CA MET A 103 -24.02 11.60 6.65
C MET A 103 -23.39 10.65 7.65
N SER A 104 -23.36 11.01 8.94
CA SER A 104 -22.84 10.15 10.01
C SER A 104 -23.64 8.85 10.14
N VAL A 105 -24.97 8.93 10.05
CA VAL A 105 -25.85 7.75 10.11
C VAL A 105 -25.68 6.88 8.86
N LEU A 106 -25.66 7.49 7.67
CA LEU A 106 -25.47 6.75 6.41
C LEU A 106 -24.09 6.10 6.34
N GLY A 107 -23.04 6.81 6.71
CA GLY A 107 -21.68 6.31 6.77
C GLY A 107 -21.54 5.14 7.74
N LYS A 108 -22.09 5.27 8.97
CA LYS A 108 -22.13 4.15 9.93
C LYS A 108 -22.86 2.94 9.36
N ARG A 109 -24.01 3.15 8.70
CA ARG A 109 -24.78 2.07 8.07
C ARG A 109 -24.03 1.40 6.92
N GLN A 110 -23.24 2.15 6.16
CA GLN A 110 -22.47 1.60 5.05
C GLN A 110 -21.26 0.82 5.56
N ILE A 111 -20.56 1.34 6.58
CA ILE A 111 -19.46 0.66 7.26
C ILE A 111 -19.96 -0.60 7.97
N SER A 112 -21.15 -0.59 8.57
CA SER A 112 -21.73 -1.76 9.23
C SER A 112 -22.29 -2.80 8.25
N LYS A 113 -22.54 -2.42 6.99
CA LYS A 113 -23.05 -3.32 5.93
C LYS A 113 -21.94 -3.88 5.05
N ALA A 114 -20.82 -3.17 4.91
CA ALA A 114 -19.59 -3.78 4.46
C ALA A 114 -19.17 -4.78 5.55
N SER A 115 -19.09 -6.05 5.21
CA SER A 115 -18.85 -7.23 6.09
C SER A 115 -17.85 -7.00 7.22
N PRO A 116 -17.89 -7.81 8.30
CA PRO A 116 -17.03 -7.61 9.46
C PRO A 116 -15.55 -7.48 9.03
N PRO A 117 -14.74 -6.71 9.75
CA PRO A 117 -13.32 -6.48 9.43
C PRO A 117 -12.44 -7.74 9.39
N ALA A 118 -13.01 -8.94 9.48
CA ALA A 118 -12.35 -10.23 9.36
C ALA A 118 -12.99 -11.06 8.23
N PRO A 119 -12.20 -11.65 7.31
CA PRO A 119 -12.71 -12.61 6.36
C PRO A 119 -13.24 -13.83 7.11
N GLU A 120 -14.54 -14.12 6.99
CA GLU A 120 -15.20 -15.23 7.71
C GLU A 120 -14.46 -16.55 7.46
N GLN A 121 -14.03 -16.79 6.22
CA GLN A 121 -13.26 -17.99 5.85
C GLN A 121 -11.90 -18.09 6.55
N THR A 122 -11.21 -16.96 6.78
CA THR A 122 -9.93 -16.93 7.50
C THR A 122 -10.13 -17.10 9.01
N MET A 123 -11.25 -16.62 9.55
CA MET A 123 -11.61 -16.86 10.94
C MET A 123 -11.97 -18.32 11.19
N ASP A 124 -12.66 -18.96 10.25
CA ASP A 124 -13.06 -20.36 10.35
C ASP A 124 -11.86 -21.31 10.19
N SER A 125 -10.92 -21.00 9.28
CA SER A 125 -9.68 -21.77 9.16
C SER A 125 -8.81 -21.65 10.41
N VAL A 126 -8.66 -20.45 10.98
CA VAL A 126 -7.89 -20.23 12.22
C VAL A 126 -8.56 -20.93 13.43
N LYS A 127 -9.89 -20.98 13.49
CA LYS A 127 -10.61 -21.73 14.54
C LYS A 127 -10.42 -23.24 14.38
N ALA A 128 -10.44 -23.75 13.15
CA ALA A 128 -10.19 -25.15 12.85
C ALA A 128 -8.76 -25.56 13.25
N ASP A 129 -7.77 -24.73 12.90
CA ASP A 129 -6.37 -24.94 13.25
C ASP A 129 -6.17 -24.92 14.78
N MET A 130 -6.84 -24.02 15.51
CA MET A 130 -6.80 -24.00 16.98
C MET A 130 -7.46 -25.24 17.60
N ALA A 131 -8.55 -25.75 17.02
CA ALA A 131 -9.21 -26.95 17.50
C ALA A 131 -8.31 -28.19 17.35
N GLU A 132 -7.64 -28.32 16.20
CA GLU A 132 -6.70 -29.42 15.94
C GLU A 132 -5.48 -29.37 16.89
N ILE A 133 -4.94 -28.19 17.16
CA ILE A 133 -3.83 -28.01 18.12
C ILE A 133 -4.28 -28.41 19.54
N ARG A 134 -5.51 -28.05 19.94
CA ARG A 134 -6.04 -28.36 21.27
C ARG A 134 -6.31 -29.86 21.45
N GLU A 135 -6.76 -30.54 20.40
CA GLU A 135 -6.96 -31.99 20.38
C GLU A 135 -5.63 -32.74 20.48
N LYS A 136 -4.59 -32.31 19.74
CA LYS A 136 -3.24 -32.91 19.82
C LYS A 136 -2.55 -32.69 21.16
N ALA A 137 -2.91 -31.64 21.91
CA ALA A 137 -2.37 -31.37 23.24
C ALA A 137 -3.06 -32.15 24.37
N GLN A 138 -4.23 -32.75 24.11
CA GLN A 138 -4.97 -33.57 25.08
C GLN A 138 -4.75 -35.08 24.91
N ARG A 139 -3.98 -35.50 23.90
CA ARG A 139 -3.53 -36.87 23.66
C ARG A 139 -2.12 -37.08 24.18
#